data_AF-A0A072TSD3-F1
#
_entry.id   AF-A0A072TSD3-F1
#
_cell.length_a   1.000
_cell.length_b   1.000
_cell.length_c   1.000
_cell.angle_alpha   90.00
_cell.angle_beta   90.00
_cell.angle_gamma   90.00
#
_symmetry.space_group_name_H-M   'P 1'
#
loop_
_entity.id
_entity.type
_entity.pdbx_description
1 polymer ?
#
loop_
_entity_poly.entity_id
_entity_poly.type
_entity_poly.pdbx_seq_one_letter_code
_entity_poly.pdbx_strand_id
1 'polypeptide(L)'
;MKLSEKTNNYYYILSIFIILIAFLINNANCIRFPDRVAQPAREQPDQQRLQTAVFALGSFWRSEAVFGCLPGVVRTTVGYSGGSKPNPEYRSFGDHAESVQVEYDPRLISFGELLDIFWSSHDPRQVFGQGPDVGNQYRSIIFVNGTEESRMASVSKEQEQTRSRSSIVTTQILQLGTFHPAEPEHQV
;
A
#
# COMPACT_ATOMS: atom_id res chain seq x y z
N MET A 1 46.69 19.48 63.02
CA MET A 1 45.41 19.48 62.27
C MET A 1 45.53 20.41 61.06
N LYS A 2 46.26 19.99 60.01
CA LYS A 2 46.43 20.74 58.72
C LYS A 2 46.91 19.86 57.55
N LEU A 3 47.16 18.56 57.79
CA LEU A 3 47.69 17.62 56.79
C LEU A 3 46.57 16.84 56.06
N SER A 4 45.41 16.63 56.71
CA SER A 4 44.30 15.83 56.17
C SER A 4 43.50 16.53 55.04
N GLU A 5 43.34 17.85 55.12
CA GLU A 5 42.68 18.63 54.05
C GLU A 5 43.49 18.67 52.76
N LYS A 6 44.83 18.69 52.87
CA LYS A 6 45.73 18.79 51.71
C LYS A 6 45.74 17.49 50.89
N THR A 7 45.61 16.34 51.57
CA THR A 7 45.49 15.03 50.92
C THR A 7 44.16 14.85 50.21
N ASN A 8 43.05 15.30 50.80
CA ASN A 8 41.72 15.20 50.16
C ASN A 8 41.62 16.06 48.89
N ASN A 9 42.21 17.25 48.91
CA ASN A 9 42.22 18.12 47.73
C ASN A 9 43.10 17.56 46.60
N TYR A 10 44.19 16.85 46.95
CA TYR A 10 45.03 16.15 45.97
C TYR A 10 44.28 15.00 45.29
N TYR A 11 43.53 14.18 46.03
CA TYR A 11 42.71 13.11 45.44
C TYR A 11 41.58 13.64 44.55
N TYR A 12 41.01 14.81 44.89
CA TYR A 12 39.96 15.43 44.09
C TYR A 12 40.49 16.04 42.79
N ILE A 13 41.68 16.66 42.83
CA ILE A 13 42.34 17.17 41.63
C ILE A 13 42.83 16.00 40.76
N LEU A 14 43.35 14.94 41.37
CA LEU A 14 43.78 13.73 40.66
C LEU A 14 42.60 13.01 39.99
N SER A 15 41.44 12.93 40.64
CA SER A 15 40.24 12.30 40.06
C SER A 15 39.65 13.11 38.91
N ILE A 16 39.61 14.45 39.01
CA ILE A 16 39.19 15.33 37.91
C ILE A 16 40.16 15.20 36.72
N PHE A 17 41.47 15.10 36.97
CA PHE A 17 42.47 14.94 35.91
C PHE A 17 42.35 13.58 35.21
N ILE A 18 42.07 12.50 35.95
CA ILE A 18 41.82 11.16 35.38
C ILE A 18 40.55 11.15 34.51
N ILE A 19 39.47 11.82 34.95
CA ILE A 19 38.22 11.91 34.17
C ILE A 19 38.42 12.74 32.89
N LEU A 20 39.20 13.82 32.94
CA LEU A 20 39.56 14.62 31.77
C LEU A 20 40.43 13.84 30.76
N ILE A 21 41.37 13.04 31.23
CA ILE A 21 42.16 12.14 30.38
C ILE A 21 41.27 11.07 29.74
N ALA A 22 40.32 10.50 30.47
CA ALA A 22 39.40 9.50 29.93
C ALA A 22 38.50 10.07 28.81
N PHE A 23 38.12 11.35 28.88
CA PHE A 23 37.37 12.03 27.82
C PHE A 23 38.22 12.39 26.60
N LEU A 24 39.53 12.60 26.76
CA LEU A 24 40.45 12.91 25.66
C LEU A 24 40.97 11.67 24.90
N ILE A 25 40.88 10.47 25.50
CA ILE A 25 41.29 9.21 24.85
C ILE A 25 40.16 8.59 24.00
N ASN A 26 38.93 9.12 24.07
CA ASN A 26 37.83 8.59 23.28
C ASN A 26 37.78 9.18 21.86
N ASN A 27 38.85 8.98 21.09
CA ASN A 27 38.86 9.07 19.64
C ASN A 27 39.76 7.96 19.06
N ALA A 28 39.16 7.16 18.18
CA ALA A 28 39.75 6.11 17.37
C ALA A 28 40.27 4.86 18.11
N ASN A 29 39.39 3.86 18.23
CA ASN A 29 39.80 2.45 18.14
C ASN A 29 38.70 1.65 17.45
N CYS A 30 38.80 1.59 16.12
CA CYS A 30 38.10 0.63 15.30
C CYS A 30 38.72 -0.76 15.54
N ILE A 31 38.26 -1.49 16.55
CA ILE A 31 38.63 -2.89 16.71
C ILE A 31 37.66 -3.72 15.87
N ARG A 32 38.13 -4.14 14.68
CA ARG A 32 37.53 -5.24 13.92
C ARG A 32 37.68 -6.52 14.75
N PHE A 33 36.56 -7.06 15.23
CA PHE A 33 36.49 -8.47 15.64
C PHE A 33 36.02 -9.31 14.43
N PRO A 34 36.86 -10.22 13.90
CA PRO A 34 36.35 -11.30 13.08
C PRO A 34 35.90 -12.39 14.04
N ASP A 35 34.59 -12.59 14.15
CA ASP A 35 34.01 -13.93 14.16
C ASP A 35 32.50 -13.79 14.03
N ARG A 36 32.07 -14.02 12.79
CA ARG A 36 30.68 -14.30 12.46
C ARG A 36 30.38 -15.65 13.08
N VAL A 37 29.98 -15.67 14.35
CA VAL A 37 29.14 -16.77 14.83
C VAL A 37 27.95 -16.76 13.87
N ALA A 38 27.86 -17.79 13.04
CA ALA A 38 26.71 -17.99 12.19
C ALA A 38 25.51 -18.07 13.13
N GLN A 39 24.79 -16.96 13.27
CA GLN A 39 23.46 -16.99 13.81
C GLN A 39 22.72 -18.01 12.94
N PRO A 40 22.05 -19.03 13.52
CA PRO A 40 21.07 -19.76 12.74
C PRO A 40 20.19 -18.70 12.09
N ALA A 41 20.00 -18.79 10.78
CA ALA A 41 19.20 -17.84 10.03
C ALA A 41 17.97 -17.52 10.88
N ARG A 42 17.82 -16.27 11.30
CA ARG A 42 16.52 -15.82 11.82
C ARG A 42 15.56 -16.23 10.71
N GLU A 43 14.72 -17.23 10.99
CA GLU A 43 13.55 -17.48 10.17
C GLU A 43 12.89 -16.11 10.03
N GLN A 44 12.88 -15.58 8.81
CA GLN A 44 12.22 -14.31 8.55
C GLN A 44 10.78 -14.50 9.04
N PRO A 45 10.30 -13.71 10.01
CA PRO A 45 8.93 -13.84 10.45
C PRO A 45 8.08 -13.41 9.26
N ASP A 46 7.51 -14.41 8.60
CA ASP A 46 6.57 -14.33 7.49
C ASP A 46 6.97 -13.38 6.35
N GLN A 47 7.49 -13.92 5.23
CA GLN A 47 7.39 -13.23 3.95
C GLN A 47 5.91 -13.20 3.53
N GLN A 48 5.11 -12.43 4.27
CA GLN A 48 3.73 -12.15 3.91
C GLN A 48 3.76 -11.39 2.59
N ARG A 49 3.32 -12.10 1.55
CA ARG A 49 3.29 -11.60 0.18
C ARG A 49 2.31 -10.44 0.11
N LEU A 50 2.71 -9.39 -0.60
CA LEU A 50 1.81 -8.33 -1.03
C LEU A 50 0.59 -8.95 -1.71
N GLN A 51 -0.56 -8.32 -1.50
CA GLN A 51 -1.81 -8.71 -2.12
C GLN A 51 -2.16 -7.73 -3.23
N THR A 52 -3.08 -8.14 -4.10
CA THR A 52 -3.49 -7.35 -5.25
C THR A 52 -5.00 -7.29 -5.34
N ALA A 53 -5.54 -6.08 -5.45
CA ALA A 53 -6.94 -5.82 -5.74
C ALA A 53 -7.07 -5.13 -7.10
N VAL A 54 -8.17 -5.35 -7.83
CA VAL A 54 -8.40 -4.67 -9.12
C VAL A 54 -9.80 -4.09 -9.13
N PHE A 55 -9.90 -2.80 -9.50
CA PHE A 55 -11.16 -2.05 -9.51
C PHE A 55 -11.33 -1.29 -10.83
N ALA A 56 -12.56 -1.08 -11.26
CA ALA A 56 -12.95 -0.10 -12.27
C ALA A 56 -13.95 0.87 -11.64
N LEU A 57 -13.68 2.18 -11.68
CA LEU A 57 -14.48 3.19 -11.00
C LEU A 57 -14.52 4.52 -11.77
N GLY A 58 -14.47 4.44 -13.10
CA GLY A 58 -14.42 5.60 -14.00
C GLY A 58 -13.11 5.68 -14.75
N SER A 59 -12.67 6.89 -15.11
CA SER A 59 -11.35 7.11 -15.71
C SER A 59 -10.25 6.53 -14.81
N PHE A 60 -9.34 5.75 -15.40
CA PHE A 60 -8.24 5.13 -14.67
C PHE A 60 -7.24 6.12 -14.05
N TRP A 61 -7.12 7.35 -14.55
CA TRP A 61 -6.24 8.38 -13.97
C TRP A 61 -6.80 8.90 -12.65
N ARG A 62 -8.12 9.06 -12.58
CA ARG A 62 -8.80 9.35 -11.32
C ARG A 62 -8.72 8.15 -10.38
N SER A 63 -8.94 6.95 -10.92
CA SER A 63 -8.90 5.70 -10.16
C SER A 63 -7.54 5.46 -9.51
N GLU A 64 -6.45 5.70 -10.23
CA GLU A 64 -5.08 5.62 -9.72
C GLU A 64 -4.87 6.60 -8.57
N ALA A 65 -5.21 7.88 -8.77
CA ALA A 65 -5.05 8.91 -7.75
C ALA A 65 -5.82 8.65 -6.46
N VAL A 66 -6.93 7.90 -6.53
CA VAL A 66 -7.70 7.46 -5.36
C VAL A 66 -6.90 6.50 -4.47
N PHE A 67 -6.11 5.60 -5.07
CA PHE A 67 -5.41 4.54 -4.33
C PHE A 67 -3.90 4.81 -4.13
N GLY A 68 -3.25 5.51 -5.05
CA GLY A 68 -1.77 5.59 -5.14
C GLY A 68 -1.08 6.21 -3.92
N CYS A 69 -1.78 7.09 -3.18
CA CYS A 69 -1.22 7.78 -2.02
C CYS A 69 -1.61 7.15 -0.66
N LEU A 70 -2.30 6.01 -0.66
CA LEU A 70 -2.79 5.41 0.57
C LEU A 70 -1.65 4.71 1.35
N PRO A 71 -1.54 4.94 2.67
CA PRO A 71 -0.65 4.15 3.50
C PRO A 71 -0.93 2.66 3.36
N GLY A 72 0.11 1.88 3.07
CA GLY A 72 -0.01 0.43 2.83
C GLY A 72 -0.19 0.03 1.36
N VAL A 73 -0.54 0.96 0.47
CA VAL A 73 -0.43 0.73 -0.98
C VAL A 73 1.04 0.87 -1.39
N VAL A 74 1.53 -0.14 -2.10
CA VAL A 74 2.93 -0.22 -2.57
C VAL A 74 3.05 0.24 -4.01
N ARG A 75 2.09 -0.14 -4.86
CA ARG A 75 2.06 0.23 -6.27
C ARG A 75 0.64 0.22 -6.80
N THR A 76 0.34 1.20 -7.65
CA THR A 76 -0.82 1.22 -8.53
C THR A 76 -0.37 0.98 -9.98
N THR A 77 -1.21 0.34 -10.77
CA THR A 77 -0.99 0.17 -12.21
C THR A 77 -2.33 0.30 -12.92
N VAL A 78 -2.41 1.21 -13.89
CA VAL A 78 -3.64 1.39 -14.67
C VAL A 78 -3.65 0.46 -15.88
N GLY A 79 -4.84 0.07 -16.32
CA GLY A 79 -5.00 -0.91 -17.37
C GLY A 79 -6.44 -1.19 -17.76
N TYR A 80 -6.63 -2.33 -18.42
CA TYR A 80 -7.88 -2.78 -19.00
C TYR A 80 -8.24 -4.17 -18.47
N SER A 81 -9.47 -4.35 -17.99
CA SER A 81 -9.96 -5.63 -17.47
C SER A 81 -11.45 -5.84 -17.72
N GLY A 82 -11.93 -7.08 -17.58
CA GLY A 82 -13.36 -7.42 -17.71
C GLY A 82 -13.91 -7.47 -19.12
N GLY A 83 -13.04 -7.47 -20.13
CA GLY A 83 -13.38 -7.71 -21.53
C GLY A 83 -12.74 -8.99 -22.07
N SER A 84 -12.93 -9.21 -23.37
CA SER A 84 -12.51 -10.41 -24.10
C SER A 84 -11.46 -10.13 -25.17
N LYS A 85 -11.22 -8.85 -25.50
CA LYS A 85 -10.26 -8.48 -26.54
C LYS A 85 -8.82 -8.80 -26.09
N PRO A 86 -8.06 -9.63 -26.83
CA PRO A 86 -6.65 -9.83 -26.52
C PRO A 86 -5.83 -8.58 -26.84
N ASN A 87 -4.84 -8.28 -26.00
CA ASN A 87 -3.92 -7.15 -26.15
C ASN A 87 -4.67 -5.82 -26.41
N PRO A 88 -5.54 -5.38 -25.48
CA PRO A 88 -6.21 -4.10 -25.58
C PRO A 88 -5.19 -2.95 -25.51
N GLU A 89 -5.49 -1.87 -26.22
CA GLU A 89 -4.73 -0.61 -26.23
C GLU A 89 -5.72 0.55 -26.04
N TYR A 90 -5.25 1.73 -25.64
CA TYR A 90 -6.12 2.86 -25.28
C TYR A 90 -7.10 3.26 -26.40
N ARG A 91 -6.68 3.15 -27.66
CA ARG A 91 -7.54 3.47 -28.81
C ARG A 91 -8.46 2.32 -29.23
N SER A 92 -8.25 1.12 -28.70
CA SER A 92 -8.97 -0.08 -29.08
C SER A 92 -8.89 -1.13 -27.96
N PHE A 93 -9.63 -0.94 -26.88
CA PHE A 93 -9.69 -1.88 -25.75
C PHE A 93 -10.96 -2.75 -25.74
N GLY A 94 -11.83 -2.62 -26.74
CA GLY A 94 -13.02 -3.47 -26.88
C GLY A 94 -14.03 -3.26 -25.75
N ASP A 95 -14.44 -4.36 -25.11
CA ASP A 95 -15.41 -4.43 -24.02
C ASP A 95 -14.77 -4.30 -22.62
N HIS A 96 -13.46 -4.09 -22.54
CA HIS A 96 -12.78 -3.86 -21.25
C HIS A 96 -13.27 -2.57 -20.57
N ALA A 97 -13.16 -2.54 -19.25
CA ALA A 97 -13.26 -1.32 -18.45
C ALA A 97 -11.85 -0.78 -18.17
N GLU A 98 -11.74 0.54 -18.10
CA GLU A 98 -10.59 1.19 -17.48
C GLU A 98 -10.52 0.77 -16.01
N SER A 99 -9.37 0.24 -15.61
CA SER A 99 -9.19 -0.42 -14.33
C SER A 99 -7.87 0.00 -13.68
N VAL A 100 -7.81 -0.08 -12.36
CA VAL A 100 -6.61 0.08 -11.55
C VAL A 100 -6.32 -1.21 -10.80
N GLN A 101 -5.09 -1.69 -10.90
CA GLN A 101 -4.54 -2.75 -10.08
C GLN A 101 -3.79 -2.10 -8.90
N VAL A 102 -4.14 -2.51 -7.69
CA VAL A 102 -3.58 -1.99 -6.43
C VAL A 102 -2.81 -3.11 -5.75
N GLU A 103 -1.50 -3.00 -5.70
CA GLU A 103 -0.62 -3.87 -4.91
C GLU A 103 -0.43 -3.26 -3.52
N TYR A 104 -0.74 -4.01 -2.47
CA TYR A 104 -0.80 -3.49 -1.10
C TYR A 104 -0.27 -4.47 -0.05
N ASP A 105 0.19 -3.93 1.07
CA ASP A 105 0.57 -4.68 2.26
C ASP A 105 -0.66 -4.90 3.15
N PRO A 106 -1.16 -6.15 3.27
CA PRO A 106 -2.38 -6.45 4.04
C PRO A 106 -2.24 -6.21 5.54
N ARG A 107 -1.04 -5.92 6.05
CA ARG A 107 -0.79 -5.54 7.45
C ARG A 107 -1.05 -4.05 7.72
N LEU A 108 -1.05 -3.25 6.66
CA LEU A 108 -1.18 -1.80 6.73
C LEU A 108 -2.55 -1.32 6.21
N ILE A 109 -3.07 -1.99 5.18
CA ILE A 109 -4.39 -1.73 4.63
C ILE A 109 -5.05 -3.04 4.20
N SER A 110 -6.30 -3.24 4.56
CA SER A 110 -7.07 -4.43 4.22
C SER A 110 -7.86 -4.26 2.92
N PHE A 111 -8.26 -5.38 2.30
CA PHE A 111 -9.20 -5.35 1.18
C PHE A 111 -10.53 -4.66 1.53
N GLY A 112 -11.01 -4.81 2.77
CA GLY A 112 -12.21 -4.12 3.25
C GLY A 112 -12.06 -2.60 3.23
N GLU A 113 -10.92 -2.08 3.68
CA GLU A 113 -10.63 -0.65 3.61
C GLU A 113 -10.53 -0.16 2.15
N LEU A 114 -9.92 -0.95 1.26
CA LEU A 114 -9.91 -0.65 -0.18
C LEU A 114 -11.32 -0.61 -0.77
N LEU A 115 -12.24 -1.47 -0.34
CA LEU A 115 -13.65 -1.43 -0.74
C LEU A 115 -14.34 -0.16 -0.23
N ASP A 116 -14.10 0.24 1.02
CA ASP A 116 -14.69 1.48 1.58
C ASP A 116 -14.22 2.73 0.79
N ILE A 117 -12.95 2.75 0.41
CA ILE A 117 -12.38 3.79 -0.45
C ILE A 117 -13.03 3.74 -1.84
N PHE A 118 -13.15 2.56 -2.44
CA PHE A 118 -13.82 2.37 -3.72
C PHE A 118 -15.23 2.96 -3.71
N TRP A 119 -16.07 2.61 -2.72
CA TRP A 119 -17.46 3.08 -2.63
C TRP A 119 -17.60 4.58 -2.41
N SER A 120 -16.64 5.20 -1.73
CA SER A 120 -16.65 6.65 -1.46
C SER A 120 -16.07 7.50 -2.58
N SER A 121 -15.41 6.90 -3.57
CA SER A 121 -14.62 7.61 -4.58
C SER A 121 -15.31 7.80 -5.95
N HIS A 122 -16.48 7.20 -6.15
CA HIS A 122 -17.26 7.32 -7.40
C HIS A 122 -18.76 7.15 -7.12
N ASP A 123 -19.62 7.44 -8.10
CA ASP A 123 -21.05 7.10 -7.98
C ASP A 123 -21.29 5.66 -8.46
N PRO A 124 -21.56 4.69 -7.57
CA PRO A 124 -21.73 3.28 -7.94
C PRO A 124 -23.13 2.98 -8.52
N ARG A 125 -23.95 4.01 -8.75
CA ARG A 125 -25.31 3.90 -9.30
C ARG A 125 -25.41 4.42 -10.72
N GLN A 126 -24.37 5.11 -11.20
CA GLN A 126 -24.30 5.53 -12.60
C GLN A 126 -24.16 4.32 -13.52
N VAL A 127 -24.90 4.36 -14.62
CA VAL A 127 -24.85 3.36 -15.69
C VAL A 127 -24.22 4.01 -16.91
N PHE A 128 -23.33 3.27 -17.58
CA PHE A 128 -22.70 3.70 -18.84
C PHE A 128 -21.85 4.98 -18.73
N GLY A 129 -21.23 5.21 -17.58
CA GLY A 129 -20.34 6.33 -17.36
C GLY A 129 -19.98 6.53 -15.90
N GLN A 130 -19.09 7.50 -15.66
CA GLN A 130 -18.78 8.01 -14.34
C GLN A 130 -18.52 9.52 -14.39
N GLY A 131 -19.33 10.29 -13.66
CA GLY A 131 -19.27 11.75 -13.67
C GLY A 131 -19.41 12.32 -15.10
N PRO A 132 -18.43 13.10 -15.60
CA PRO A 132 -18.45 13.63 -16.96
C PRO A 132 -18.06 12.60 -18.03
N ASP A 133 -17.47 11.46 -17.62
CA ASP A 133 -16.94 10.46 -18.53
C ASP A 133 -18.04 9.50 -18.98
N VAL A 134 -18.39 9.53 -20.26
CA VAL A 134 -19.48 8.73 -20.83
C VAL A 134 -18.93 7.55 -21.62
N GLY A 135 -19.46 6.36 -21.35
CA GLY A 135 -19.10 5.13 -22.05
C GLY A 135 -19.01 3.92 -21.13
N ASN A 136 -19.22 2.74 -21.71
CA ASN A 136 -19.19 1.48 -20.98
C ASN A 136 -17.83 1.20 -20.32
N GLN A 137 -16.74 1.77 -20.84
CA GLN A 137 -15.39 1.61 -20.29
C GLN A 137 -15.23 2.22 -18.89
N TYR A 138 -16.09 3.16 -18.51
CA TYR A 138 -16.04 3.85 -17.22
C TYR A 138 -16.98 3.24 -16.16
N ARG A 139 -17.55 2.07 -16.45
CA ARG A 139 -18.49 1.39 -15.55
C ARG A 139 -17.82 0.93 -14.25
N SER A 140 -18.61 0.85 -13.20
CA SER A 140 -18.16 0.40 -11.87
C SER A 140 -18.03 -1.13 -11.79
N ILE A 141 -16.85 -1.64 -11.44
CA ILE A 141 -16.56 -3.08 -11.25
C ILE A 141 -15.61 -3.29 -10.08
N ILE A 142 -15.91 -4.30 -9.25
CA ILE A 142 -14.97 -4.92 -8.33
C ILE A 142 -14.55 -6.26 -8.93
N PHE A 143 -13.25 -6.41 -9.25
CA PHE A 143 -12.72 -7.69 -9.70
C PHE A 143 -12.19 -8.47 -8.51
N VAL A 144 -12.64 -9.72 -8.38
CA VAL A 144 -12.34 -10.57 -7.21
C VAL A 144 -11.52 -11.79 -7.61
N ASN A 145 -10.64 -12.23 -6.71
CA ASN A 145 -9.85 -13.43 -6.85
C ASN A 145 -10.14 -14.43 -5.71
N GLY A 146 -11.04 -15.38 -5.99
CA GLY A 146 -11.37 -16.43 -5.04
C GLY A 146 -12.57 -16.08 -4.14
N THR A 147 -12.86 -16.99 -3.22
CA THR A 147 -14.14 -16.99 -2.49
C THR A 147 -14.24 -15.88 -1.44
N GLU A 148 -13.14 -15.55 -0.78
CA GLU A 148 -13.15 -14.58 0.32
C GLU A 148 -13.33 -13.14 -0.17
N GLU A 149 -12.61 -12.72 -1.22
CA GLU A 149 -12.83 -11.42 -1.86
C GLU A 149 -14.24 -11.31 -2.45
N SER A 150 -14.74 -12.38 -3.09
CA SER A 150 -16.11 -12.44 -3.60
C SER A 150 -17.14 -12.19 -2.49
N ARG A 151 -16.96 -12.83 -1.35
CA ARG A 151 -17.83 -12.67 -0.17
C ARG A 151 -17.76 -11.25 0.38
N MET A 152 -16.55 -10.72 0.60
CA MET A 152 -16.36 -9.36 1.12
C MET A 152 -16.94 -8.30 0.19
N ALA A 153 -16.68 -8.40 -1.12
CA ALA A 153 -17.22 -7.50 -2.13
C ALA A 153 -18.76 -7.52 -2.13
N SER A 154 -19.36 -8.72 -2.07
CA SER A 154 -20.82 -8.89 -2.06
C SER A 154 -21.46 -8.25 -0.82
N VAL A 155 -20.91 -8.51 0.37
CA VAL A 155 -21.38 -7.90 1.63
C VAL A 155 -21.22 -6.37 1.57
N SER A 156 -20.08 -5.86 1.10
CA SER A 156 -19.87 -4.41 0.98
C SER A 156 -20.84 -3.74 0.00
N LYS A 157 -21.19 -4.43 -1.10
CA LYS A 157 -22.18 -3.95 -2.07
C LYS A 157 -23.59 -3.91 -1.46
N GLU A 158 -23.97 -4.91 -0.68
CA GLU A 158 -25.23 -4.91 0.05
C GLU A 158 -25.29 -3.74 1.05
N GLN A 159 -24.21 -3.50 1.78
CA GLN A 159 -24.10 -2.36 2.69
C GLN A 159 -24.25 -1.02 1.95
N GLU A 160 -23.55 -0.83 0.83
CA GLU A 160 -23.67 0.37 0.01
C GLU A 160 -25.09 0.56 -0.55
N GLN A 161 -25.76 -0.54 -0.91
CA GLN A 161 -27.15 -0.51 -1.36
C GLN A 161 -28.10 0.01 -0.26
N THR A 162 -27.81 -0.26 1.02
CA THR A 162 -28.65 0.24 2.12
C THR A 162 -28.61 1.77 2.30
N ARG A 163 -27.55 2.44 1.81
CA ARG A 163 -27.39 3.91 1.94
C ARG A 163 -28.43 4.70 1.18
N SER A 164 -29.04 4.12 0.14
CA SER A 164 -30.13 4.75 -0.60
C SER A 164 -31.11 3.70 -1.10
N ARG A 165 -32.38 3.81 -0.68
CA ARG A 165 -33.47 2.93 -1.11
C ARG A 165 -34.09 3.35 -2.46
N SER A 166 -33.80 4.55 -2.93
CA SER A 166 -34.40 5.12 -4.15
C SER A 166 -33.59 4.86 -5.42
N SER A 167 -32.44 4.19 -5.31
CA SER A 167 -31.51 3.94 -6.41
C SER A 167 -30.78 2.63 -6.22
N ILE A 168 -30.41 1.97 -7.33
CA ILE A 168 -29.79 0.65 -7.32
C ILE A 168 -28.28 0.80 -7.55
N VAL A 169 -27.48 0.09 -6.77
CA VAL A 169 -26.03 -0.04 -6.98
C VAL A 169 -25.79 -0.94 -8.20
N THR A 170 -25.18 -0.37 -9.23
CA THR A 170 -24.97 -1.01 -10.55
C THR A 170 -23.59 -1.65 -10.67
N THR A 171 -22.70 -1.44 -9.69
CA THR A 171 -21.37 -2.05 -9.63
C THR A 171 -21.40 -3.55 -9.88
N GLN A 172 -20.60 -4.01 -10.82
CA GLN A 172 -20.46 -5.45 -11.10
C GLN A 172 -19.43 -6.07 -10.14
N ILE A 173 -19.63 -7.33 -9.78
CA ILE A 173 -18.63 -8.13 -9.08
C ILE A 173 -18.28 -9.27 -10.03
N LEU A 174 -17.04 -9.26 -10.56
CA LEU A 174 -16.59 -10.19 -11.59
C LEU A 174 -15.34 -10.93 -11.12
N GLN A 175 -15.20 -12.20 -11.47
CA GLN A 175 -13.93 -12.89 -11.31
C GLN A 175 -12.86 -12.18 -12.14
N LEU A 176 -11.69 -11.93 -11.55
CA LEU A 176 -10.58 -11.33 -12.27
C LEU A 176 -10.08 -12.30 -13.35
N GLY A 177 -10.18 -11.88 -14.61
CA GLY A 177 -9.54 -12.53 -15.75
C GLY A 177 -8.11 -12.03 -15.94
N THR A 178 -7.72 -11.78 -17.19
CA THR A 178 -6.44 -11.13 -17.48
C THR A 178 -6.56 -9.62 -17.24
N PHE A 179 -5.64 -9.07 -16.45
CA PHE A 179 -5.41 -7.62 -16.37
C PHE A 179 -4.37 -7.23 -17.42
N HIS A 180 -4.69 -6.27 -18.27
CA HIS A 180 -3.79 -5.75 -19.28
C HIS A 180 -3.30 -4.37 -18.86
N PRO A 181 -2.03 -4.20 -18.43
CA PRO A 181 -1.49 -2.88 -18.15
C PRO A 181 -1.63 -1.96 -19.36
N ALA A 182 -2.04 -0.72 -19.11
CA ALA A 182 -2.07 0.32 -20.14
C ALA A 182 -0.64 0.75 -20.50
N GLU A 183 -0.54 1.49 -21.59
CA GLU A 183 0.70 1.99 -22.15
C GLU A 183 1.47 2.89 -21.14
N PRO A 184 2.81 2.96 -21.22
CA PRO A 184 3.63 3.69 -20.25
C PRO A 184 3.22 5.16 -20.05
N GLU A 185 2.73 5.83 -21.09
CA GLU A 185 2.24 7.22 -21.03
C GLU A 185 0.98 7.41 -20.17
N HIS A 186 0.31 6.32 -19.79
CA HIS A 186 -0.85 6.35 -18.91
C HIS A 186 -0.53 6.00 -17.46
N GLN A 187 0.67 5.46 -17.20
CA GLN A 187 1.14 5.18 -15.85
C GLN A 187 1.63 6.46 -15.16
N VAL A 188 1.56 6.49 -13.83
CA VAL A 188 1.99 7.61 -12.98
C VAL A 188 3.13 7.16 -12.07
#